data_AF-A0A813CJ06-F1
#
_entry.id   AF-A0A813CJ06-F1
#
_cell.length_a   1.000
_cell.length_b   1.000
_cell.length_c   1.000
_cell.angle_alpha   90.00
_cell.angle_beta   90.00
_cell.angle_gamma   90.00
#
_symmetry.space_group_name_H-M   'P 1'
#
loop_
_entity.id
_entity.type
_entity.pdbx_description
1 polymer ?
#
loop_
_entity_poly.entity_id
_entity_poly.type
_entity_poly.pdbx_seq_one_letter_code
_entity_poly.pdbx_strand_id
1 'polypeptide(L)'
;MARRVSWLLSILQVQTCLGVSVQVDDRGEAAAAAATGVAAPLIRKAEENTSSWVFVHVPKTAGTTIWDALGPSYTDSGRYDEVQFACMKHNPPKHHVRNSFAIVREPCERLVSEFAWAKNQAWFDIYYKDYGVVKTFPPTCEMFNGWVRSVLQRYTAQSDVEDCHLIPQWCYLSK
;
A
#
# COMPACT_ATOMS: atom_id res chain seq x y z
N MET A 1 -8.02 17.69 12.43
CA MET A 1 -8.61 17.22 11.14
C MET A 1 -8.27 18.10 9.92
N ALA A 2 -7.36 19.09 9.99
CA ALA A 2 -7.17 20.08 8.91
C ALA A 2 -5.90 19.93 8.04
N ARG A 3 -5.19 18.78 8.07
CA ARG A 3 -3.96 18.55 7.29
C ARG A 3 -4.11 17.61 6.09
N ARG A 4 -5.31 17.09 5.80
CA ARG A 4 -5.52 16.05 4.77
C ARG A 4 -5.81 16.57 3.35
N VAL A 5 -6.07 17.85 3.14
CA VAL A 5 -6.55 18.37 1.84
C VAL A 5 -5.43 18.93 0.95
N SER A 6 -4.24 19.22 1.49
CA SER A 6 -3.18 19.91 0.72
C SER A 6 -2.46 19.02 -0.32
N TRP A 7 -2.56 17.70 -0.23
CA TRP A 7 -1.82 16.79 -1.13
C TRP A 7 -2.55 16.46 -2.44
N LEU A 8 -3.88 16.58 -2.48
CA LEU A 8 -4.69 16.25 -3.67
C LEU A 8 -4.48 17.25 -4.82
N LEU A 9 -4.10 18.49 -4.52
CA LEU A 9 -3.82 19.51 -5.53
C LEU A 9 -2.49 19.30 -6.26
N SER A 10 -1.51 18.60 -5.66
CA SER A 10 -0.20 18.37 -6.29
C SER A 10 -0.21 17.25 -7.34
N ILE A 11 -1.22 16.37 -7.36
CA ILE A 11 -1.35 15.31 -8.36
C ILE A 11 -1.98 15.84 -9.66
N LEU A 12 -2.65 16.99 -9.64
CA LEU A 12 -3.25 17.60 -10.82
C LEU A 12 -2.27 18.43 -11.69
N GLN A 13 -0.99 18.49 -11.33
CA GLN A 13 0.05 19.21 -12.08
C GLN A 13 1.21 18.31 -12.54
N VAL A 14 0.93 17.07 -12.93
CA VAL A 14 1.97 16.21 -13.53
C VAL A 14 2.09 16.51 -15.03
N GLN A 15 2.77 17.61 -15.34
CA GLN A 15 3.46 17.77 -16.61
C GLN A 15 4.82 18.44 -16.36
N THR A 16 5.86 17.79 -16.89
CA THR A 16 7.27 18.19 -17.04
C THR A 16 8.27 17.78 -15.94
N CYS A 17 9.12 16.82 -16.34
CA CYS A 17 10.59 16.91 -16.37
C CYS A 17 11.42 17.03 -15.07
N LEU A 18 12.39 16.11 -15.01
CA LEU A 18 13.74 16.21 -14.45
C LEU A 18 13.95 15.82 -12.96
N GLY A 19 14.60 14.67 -12.81
CA GLY A 19 15.91 14.53 -12.14
C GLY A 19 16.08 15.20 -10.79
N VAL A 20 15.91 14.42 -9.72
CA VAL A 20 16.41 14.76 -8.39
C VAL A 20 17.07 13.53 -7.76
N SER A 21 18.34 13.66 -7.44
CA SER A 21 19.12 12.72 -6.62
C SER A 21 18.88 13.06 -5.15
N VAL A 22 18.55 12.07 -4.32
CA VAL A 22 18.44 12.25 -2.86
C VAL A 22 19.65 11.58 -2.21
N GLN A 23 20.44 12.36 -1.46
CA GLN A 23 21.39 11.84 -0.48
C GLN A 23 20.67 11.63 0.86
N VAL A 24 20.94 10.52 1.52
CA VAL A 24 20.42 10.20 2.86
C VAL A 24 21.57 10.33 3.84
N ASP A 25 21.40 11.21 4.84
CA ASP A 25 22.29 11.36 5.98
C ASP A 25 21.90 10.38 7.09
N ASP A 26 22.91 9.69 7.64
CA ASP A 26 22.84 8.87 8.84
C ASP A 26 22.88 9.74 10.10
N ARG A 27 21.96 9.49 11.05
CA ARG A 27 22.16 9.57 12.52
C ARG A 27 20.85 9.43 13.31
N GLY A 28 20.84 8.58 14.34
CA GLY A 28 20.02 8.80 15.53
C GLY A 28 19.49 7.54 16.23
N GLU A 29 20.16 7.10 17.29
CA GLU A 29 19.75 6.07 18.25
C GLU A 29 18.72 6.53 19.30
N ALA A 30 18.10 5.50 19.93
CA ALA A 30 17.44 5.44 21.25
C ALA A 30 15.94 5.84 21.31
N ALA A 31 15.04 5.24 22.11
CA ALA A 31 15.11 4.24 23.19
C ALA A 31 13.77 3.48 23.29
N ALA A 32 13.78 2.33 23.95
CA ALA A 32 12.64 1.43 24.14
C ALA A 32 11.68 1.88 25.27
N ALA A 33 10.38 1.65 25.07
CA ALA A 33 9.39 1.54 26.14
C ALA A 33 8.43 0.39 25.82
N ALA A 34 8.33 -0.56 26.75
CA ALA A 34 7.53 -1.77 26.66
C ALA A 34 6.04 -1.48 26.90
N ALA A 35 5.17 -2.06 26.06
CA ALA A 35 3.77 -2.27 26.37
C ALA A 35 3.36 -3.65 25.86
N THR A 36 3.12 -4.56 26.80
CA THR A 36 2.64 -5.92 26.57
C THR A 36 1.17 -5.88 26.14
N GLY A 37 0.92 -6.09 24.84
CA GLY A 37 -0.38 -6.37 24.27
C GLY A 37 -0.26 -7.61 23.40
N VAL A 38 -1.22 -8.52 23.51
CA VAL A 38 -1.22 -9.88 22.93
C VAL A 38 -1.13 -9.79 21.39
N ALA A 39 0.08 -9.80 20.85
CA ALA A 39 0.32 -9.80 19.41
C ALA A 39 0.21 -11.22 18.81
N ALA A 40 -0.39 -11.29 17.63
CA ALA A 40 -0.65 -12.50 16.86
C ALA A 40 0.56 -13.47 16.79
N PRO A 41 0.33 -14.80 16.76
CA PRO A 41 1.37 -15.83 16.86
C PRO A 41 2.53 -15.74 15.86
N LEU A 42 2.35 -15.01 14.74
CA LEU A 42 3.37 -14.85 13.70
C LEU A 42 4.43 -13.80 14.05
N ILE A 43 4.09 -12.77 14.83
CA ILE A 43 5.06 -11.72 15.23
C ILE A 43 6.06 -12.29 16.26
N ARG A 44 5.62 -13.19 17.14
CA ARG A 44 6.52 -13.83 18.14
C ARG A 44 7.69 -14.59 17.53
N LYS A 45 7.52 -15.22 16.37
CA LYS A 45 8.63 -15.94 15.70
C LYS A 45 9.70 -15.01 15.11
N ALA A 46 9.35 -13.79 14.74
CA ALA A 46 10.30 -12.81 14.23
C ALA A 46 11.02 -12.08 15.37
N GLU A 47 10.36 -11.86 16.51
CA GLU A 47 10.97 -11.21 17.68
C GLU A 47 11.99 -12.11 18.42
N GLU A 48 11.78 -13.43 18.45
CA GLU A 48 12.72 -14.38 19.06
C GLU A 48 13.99 -14.62 18.22
N ASN A 49 14.00 -14.20 16.95
CA ASN A 49 15.14 -14.37 16.04
C ASN A 49 15.59 -13.01 15.48
N THR A 50 16.25 -12.24 16.34
CA THR A 50 16.66 -10.82 16.12
C THR A 50 17.57 -10.55 14.91
N SER A 51 17.91 -11.56 14.10
CA SER A 51 18.84 -11.45 12.97
C SER A 51 18.22 -11.62 11.57
N SER A 52 16.94 -11.99 11.45
CA SER A 52 16.33 -12.20 10.12
C SER A 52 15.66 -10.94 9.58
N TRP A 53 15.95 -10.60 8.32
CA TRP A 53 15.27 -9.52 7.61
C TRP A 53 13.82 -9.91 7.26
N VAL A 54 12.90 -8.96 7.38
CA VAL A 54 11.48 -9.13 7.08
C VAL A 54 11.09 -8.28 5.87
N PHE A 55 10.54 -8.90 4.84
CA PHE A 55 9.95 -8.16 3.72
C PHE A 55 8.51 -7.74 4.03
N VAL A 56 8.22 -6.44 4.04
CA VAL A 56 6.87 -5.88 4.19
C VAL A 56 6.23 -5.74 2.81
N HIS A 57 5.17 -6.51 2.56
CA HIS A 57 4.54 -6.55 1.23
C HIS A 57 3.62 -5.34 0.98
N VAL A 58 4.05 -4.47 0.05
CA VAL A 58 3.22 -3.40 -0.52
C VAL A 58 2.49 -3.92 -1.76
N PRO A 59 1.16 -3.73 -1.91
CA PRO A 59 0.44 -4.19 -3.09
C PRO A 59 1.02 -3.60 -4.38
N LYS A 60 1.13 -4.47 -5.40
CA LYS A 60 1.52 -4.12 -6.79
C LYS A 60 2.97 -3.64 -6.96
N THR A 61 3.86 -4.01 -6.05
CA THR A 61 5.30 -3.68 -6.12
C THR A 61 6.19 -4.91 -6.33
N ALA A 62 5.67 -5.90 -7.05
CA ALA A 62 6.31 -7.20 -7.28
C ALA A 62 6.53 -8.05 -6.01
N GLY A 63 5.75 -7.80 -4.95
CA GLY A 63 5.90 -8.55 -3.70
C GLY A 63 5.62 -10.05 -3.81
N THR A 64 4.81 -10.52 -4.78
CA THR A 64 4.69 -11.95 -5.09
C THR A 64 6.02 -12.58 -5.48
N THR A 65 6.82 -11.90 -6.31
CA THR A 65 8.14 -12.41 -6.72
C THR A 65 9.11 -12.49 -5.54
N ILE A 66 9.09 -11.49 -4.66
CA ILE A 66 9.92 -11.50 -3.44
C ILE A 66 9.44 -12.59 -2.48
N TRP A 67 8.13 -12.76 -2.33
CA TRP A 67 7.53 -13.82 -1.52
C TRP A 67 7.98 -15.20 -2.01
N ASP A 68 7.96 -15.44 -3.31
CA ASP A 68 8.37 -16.71 -3.90
C ASP A 68 9.88 -16.95 -3.70
N ALA A 69 10.71 -15.90 -3.76
CA ALA A 69 12.15 -16.01 -3.60
C ALA A 69 12.60 -16.22 -2.14
N LEU A 70 11.98 -15.51 -1.20
CA LEU A 70 12.35 -15.57 0.23
C LEU A 70 11.59 -16.65 0.99
N GLY A 71 10.40 -17.02 0.52
CA GLY A 71 9.49 -17.93 1.21
C GLY A 71 8.70 -17.27 2.35
N PRO A 72 7.70 -17.98 2.90
CA PRO A 72 6.76 -17.46 3.89
C PRO A 72 7.40 -17.09 5.24
N SER A 73 8.60 -17.60 5.54
CA SER A 73 9.28 -17.35 6.83
C SER A 73 9.96 -15.99 6.92
N TYR A 74 10.15 -15.30 5.79
CA TYR A 74 10.88 -14.03 5.69
C TYR A 74 10.02 -12.91 5.12
N THR A 75 8.71 -13.14 5.04
CA THR A 75 7.76 -12.24 4.39
C THR A 75 6.59 -11.95 5.32
N ASP A 76 6.38 -10.68 5.61
CA ASP A 76 5.22 -10.20 6.32
C ASP A 76 4.21 -9.64 5.31
N SER A 77 3.11 -10.39 5.15
CA SER A 77 1.97 -9.94 4.36
C SER A 77 1.05 -8.99 5.15
N GLY A 78 1.43 -8.57 6.36
CA GLY A 78 0.63 -7.64 7.14
C GLY A 78 -0.73 -8.21 7.50
N ARG A 79 -0.76 -9.45 8.02
CA ARG A 79 -1.95 -10.00 8.71
C ARG A 79 -2.02 -9.43 10.13
N TYR A 80 -1.99 -8.11 10.25
CA TYR A 80 -2.16 -7.45 11.53
C TYR A 80 -3.63 -7.50 11.89
N ASP A 81 -3.92 -8.07 13.06
CA ASP A 81 -5.27 -8.11 13.59
C ASP A 81 -5.83 -6.67 13.69
N GLU A 82 -7.12 -6.54 13.39
CA GLU A 82 -7.96 -5.35 13.60
C GLU A 82 -7.90 -4.21 12.57
N VAL A 83 -7.51 -4.43 11.31
CA VAL A 83 -7.88 -3.48 10.25
C VAL A 83 -8.96 -4.11 9.37
N GLN A 84 -10.16 -3.53 9.43
CA GLN A 84 -11.34 -3.94 8.64
C GLN A 84 -11.17 -3.57 7.16
N PHE A 85 -10.06 -3.97 6.55
CA PHE A 85 -9.96 -3.99 5.09
C PHE A 85 -10.43 -5.38 4.63
N ALA A 86 -11.24 -5.44 3.57
CA ALA A 86 -11.69 -6.70 2.96
C ALA A 86 -10.49 -7.55 2.50
N CYS A 87 -9.36 -6.89 2.25
CA CYS A 87 -8.09 -7.52 1.97
C CYS A 87 -7.38 -7.97 3.26
N MET A 88 -7.55 -9.24 3.62
CA MET A 88 -6.86 -9.89 4.75
C MET A 88 -5.33 -10.05 4.58
N LYS A 89 -4.74 -9.50 3.51
CA LYS A 89 -3.41 -9.90 3.02
C LYS A 89 -2.38 -8.79 2.88
N HIS A 90 -2.70 -7.52 3.08
CA HIS A 90 -1.72 -6.43 2.93
C HIS A 90 -2.01 -5.23 3.84
N ASN A 91 -2.22 -5.44 5.15
CA ASN A 91 -2.44 -4.30 6.05
C ASN A 91 -1.12 -3.61 6.39
N PRO A 92 -1.07 -2.27 6.43
CA PRO A 92 0.11 -1.56 6.87
C PRO A 92 0.46 -1.90 8.34
N PRO A 93 1.75 -1.96 8.71
CA PRO A 93 2.15 -2.16 10.10
C PRO A 93 1.64 -1.05 11.02
N LYS A 94 1.09 -1.44 12.17
CA LYS A 94 0.68 -0.48 13.22
C LYS A 94 1.89 0.13 13.94
N HIS A 95 2.97 -0.64 14.03
CA HIS A 95 4.20 -0.34 14.76
C HIS A 95 5.41 -0.52 13.84
N HIS A 96 6.55 0.04 14.25
CA HIS A 96 7.82 -0.16 13.57
C HIS A 96 8.19 -1.65 13.50
N VAL A 97 8.45 -2.17 12.29
CA VAL A 97 8.92 -3.54 12.08
C VAL A 97 10.45 -3.50 11.99
N ARG A 98 11.13 -4.02 13.03
CA ARG A 98 12.60 -4.06 13.06
C ARG A 98 13.14 -4.98 11.97
N ASN A 99 14.33 -4.67 11.45
CA ASN A 99 15.01 -5.41 10.39
C ASN A 99 14.11 -5.63 9.17
N SER A 100 13.26 -4.65 8.84
CA SER A 100 12.35 -4.76 7.71
C SER A 100 12.80 -3.94 6.51
N PHE A 101 12.36 -4.36 5.34
CA PHE A 101 12.43 -3.57 4.12
C PHE A 101 11.14 -3.74 3.35
N ALA A 102 10.82 -2.76 2.51
CA ALA A 102 9.72 -2.84 1.58
C ALA A 102 10.19 -2.43 0.19
N ILE A 103 9.56 -2.98 -0.84
CA ILE A 103 9.74 -2.53 -2.22
C ILE A 103 8.58 -1.61 -2.55
N VAL A 104 8.91 -0.40 -3.00
CA VAL A 104 7.97 0.58 -3.49
C VAL A 104 8.07 0.71 -5.01
N ARG A 105 7.03 1.23 -5.62
CA ARG A 105 6.95 1.50 -7.06
C ARG A 105 6.61 2.96 -7.30
N GLU A 106 6.98 3.49 -8.48
CA GLU A 106 6.49 4.79 -8.93
C GLU A 106 4.93 4.81 -8.84
N PRO A 107 4.33 5.84 -8.23
CA PRO A 107 2.90 5.87 -7.96
C PRO A 107 1.99 5.67 -9.18
N CYS A 108 2.29 6.29 -10.32
CA CYS A 108 1.49 6.17 -11.54
C CYS A 108 1.56 4.76 -12.13
N GLU A 109 2.76 4.16 -12.18
CA GLU A 109 2.90 2.77 -12.62
C GLU A 109 2.20 1.78 -11.70
N ARG A 110 2.22 2.04 -10.38
CA ARG A 110 1.46 1.24 -9.41
C ARG A 110 -0.03 1.30 -9.71
N LEU A 111 -0.58 2.48 -9.98
CA LEU A 111 -1.99 2.66 -10.34
C LEU A 111 -2.36 1.93 -11.63
N VAL A 112 -1.51 1.97 -12.66
CA VAL A 112 -1.74 1.22 -13.90
C VAL A 112 -1.75 -0.29 -13.63
N SER A 113 -0.79 -0.78 -12.85
CA SER A 113 -0.72 -2.19 -12.47
C SER A 113 -1.94 -2.65 -11.65
N GLU A 114 -2.42 -1.76 -10.78
CA GLU A 114 -3.62 -1.99 -9.98
C GLU A 114 -4.86 -2.06 -10.88
N PHE A 115 -5.10 -1.07 -11.73
CA PHE A 115 -6.20 -1.07 -12.69
C PHE A 115 -6.24 -2.33 -13.56
N ALA A 116 -5.09 -2.74 -14.09
CA ALA A 116 -4.98 -3.91 -14.95
C ALA A 116 -5.39 -5.21 -14.25
N TRP A 117 -5.18 -5.30 -12.93
CA TRP A 117 -5.61 -6.42 -12.10
C TRP A 117 -7.07 -6.27 -11.65
N ALA A 118 -7.43 -5.08 -11.14
CA ALA A 118 -8.71 -4.74 -10.56
C ALA A 118 -9.85 -4.93 -11.57
N LYS A 119 -9.68 -4.52 -12.84
CA LYS A 119 -10.71 -4.65 -13.87
C LYS A 119 -11.20 -6.09 -14.15
N ASN A 120 -10.44 -7.09 -13.72
CA ASN A 120 -10.79 -8.50 -13.86
C ASN A 120 -11.45 -9.07 -12.59
N GLN A 121 -11.65 -8.25 -11.55
CA GLN A 121 -12.26 -8.66 -10.30
C GLN A 121 -13.76 -8.34 -10.29
N ALA A 122 -14.57 -9.21 -9.67
CA ALA A 122 -16.02 -9.02 -9.61
C ALA A 122 -16.44 -7.73 -8.90
N TRP A 123 -15.71 -7.32 -7.85
CA TRP A 123 -15.99 -6.10 -7.10
C TRP A 123 -15.73 -4.82 -7.91
N PHE A 124 -15.02 -4.89 -9.04
CA PHE A 124 -14.78 -3.74 -9.89
C PHE A 124 -16.07 -3.19 -10.53
N ASP A 125 -17.12 -4.00 -10.61
CA ASP A 125 -18.41 -3.59 -11.17
C ASP A 125 -19.04 -2.40 -10.42
N ILE A 126 -18.64 -2.15 -9.17
CA ILE A 126 -19.07 -0.97 -8.41
C ILE A 126 -18.70 0.34 -9.10
N TYR A 127 -17.55 0.40 -9.78
CA TYR A 127 -17.12 1.62 -10.46
C TYR A 127 -17.96 1.92 -11.69
N TYR A 128 -18.48 0.90 -12.36
CA TYR A 128 -19.40 1.10 -13.48
C TYR A 128 -20.78 1.54 -12.99
N LYS A 129 -21.30 0.89 -11.95
CA LYS A 129 -22.67 1.09 -11.45
C LYS A 129 -22.81 2.40 -10.66
N ASP A 130 -21.85 2.68 -9.78
CA ASP A 130 -22.00 3.75 -8.79
C ASP A 130 -21.24 5.02 -9.18
N TYR A 131 -20.22 4.90 -10.04
CA TYR A 131 -19.36 6.01 -10.45
C TYR A 131 -19.37 6.28 -11.96
N GLY A 132 -20.15 5.52 -12.74
CA GLY A 132 -20.29 5.74 -14.17
C GLY A 132 -19.02 5.56 -15.00
N VAL A 133 -18.06 4.75 -14.50
CA VAL A 133 -16.88 4.39 -15.30
C VAL A 133 -17.34 3.65 -16.56
N VAL A 134 -16.72 3.96 -17.70
CA VAL A 134 -17.01 3.31 -18.97
C VAL A 134 -16.50 1.87 -18.94
N LYS A 135 -17.36 0.89 -19.28
CA LYS A 135 -16.99 -0.53 -19.37
C LYS A 135 -16.72 -0.91 -20.84
N THR A 136 -15.45 -0.96 -21.23
CA THR A 136 -15.04 -1.31 -22.61
C THR A 136 -13.94 -2.36 -22.63
N PHE A 137 -13.89 -3.15 -23.71
CA PHE A 137 -12.79 -4.05 -24.03
C PHE A 137 -12.33 -3.78 -25.48
N PRO A 138 -11.05 -3.44 -25.73
CA PRO A 138 -9.95 -3.34 -24.77
C PRO A 138 -10.10 -2.14 -23.79
N PRO A 139 -9.33 -2.11 -22.68
CA PRO A 139 -9.31 -0.97 -21.78
C PRO A 139 -8.81 0.30 -22.50
N THR A 140 -9.44 1.44 -22.21
CA THR A 140 -9.10 2.74 -22.81
C THR A 140 -8.53 3.70 -21.75
N CYS A 141 -7.87 4.77 -22.19
CA CYS A 141 -7.44 5.85 -21.29
C CYS A 141 -8.61 6.49 -20.55
N GLU A 142 -9.77 6.61 -21.21
CA GLU A 142 -10.98 7.14 -20.60
C GLU A 142 -11.47 6.25 -19.45
N MET A 143 -11.49 4.93 -19.66
CA MET A 143 -11.83 3.97 -18.61
C MET A 143 -10.86 4.03 -17.43
N PHE A 144 -9.55 4.10 -17.70
CA PHE A 144 -8.52 4.25 -16.67
C PHE A 144 -8.69 5.54 -15.88
N ASN A 145 -8.82 6.69 -16.56
CA ASN A 145 -9.00 7.99 -15.92
C ASN A 145 -10.32 8.10 -15.16
N GLY A 146 -11.40 7.48 -15.66
CA GLY A 146 -12.66 7.34 -14.95
C GLY A 146 -12.48 6.55 -13.65
N TRP A 147 -11.81 5.40 -13.72
CA TRP A 147 -11.51 4.58 -12.54
C TRP A 147 -10.65 5.32 -11.51
N VAL A 148 -9.55 5.97 -11.92
CA VAL A 148 -8.68 6.75 -11.02
C VAL A 148 -9.48 7.82 -10.27
N ARG A 149 -10.30 8.60 -10.99
CA ARG A 149 -11.17 9.62 -10.37
C ARG A 149 -12.13 9.01 -9.36
N SER A 150 -12.76 7.89 -9.71
CA SER A 150 -13.73 7.18 -8.85
C SER A 150 -13.08 6.65 -7.58
N VAL A 151 -11.87 6.09 -7.71
CA VAL A 151 -11.05 5.61 -6.59
C VAL A 151 -10.69 6.76 -5.65
N LEU A 152 -10.23 7.90 -6.18
CA LEU A 152 -9.88 9.07 -5.36
C LEU A 152 -11.11 9.68 -4.69
N GLN A 153 -12.24 9.73 -5.39
CA GLN A 153 -13.52 10.18 -4.83
C GLN A 153 -13.95 9.26 -3.69
N ARG A 154 -13.85 7.94 -3.87
CA ARG A 154 -14.16 6.97 -2.81
C ARG A 154 -13.22 7.12 -1.61
N TYR A 155 -11.92 7.27 -1.85
CA TYR A 155 -10.91 7.47 -0.80
C TYR A 155 -11.14 8.73 0.03
N THR A 156 -11.64 9.80 -0.60
CA THR A 156 -11.95 11.05 0.11
C THR A 156 -13.27 10.99 0.87
N ALA A 157 -14.27 10.28 0.33
CA ALA A 157 -15.60 10.18 0.93
C ALA A 157 -15.70 9.12 2.05
N GLN A 158 -14.96 8.02 1.92
CA GLN A 158 -14.96 6.89 2.84
C GLN A 158 -13.59 6.81 3.51
N SER A 159 -13.51 7.15 4.80
CA SER A 159 -12.23 7.12 5.54
C SER A 159 -11.68 5.71 5.77
N ASP A 160 -12.51 4.71 5.48
CA ASP A 160 -12.39 3.29 5.77
C ASP A 160 -12.25 2.44 4.50
N VAL A 161 -11.92 3.03 3.33
CA VAL A 161 -11.84 2.30 2.05
C VAL A 161 -11.22 0.92 2.24
N GLU A 162 -12.08 -0.10 2.12
CA GLU A 162 -11.82 -1.51 2.47
C GLU A 162 -10.73 -2.18 1.59
N ASP A 163 -10.07 -1.42 0.72
CA ASP A 163 -9.13 -1.90 -0.27
C ASP A 163 -7.68 -1.57 0.13
N CYS A 164 -6.97 -2.61 0.56
CA CYS A 164 -5.55 -2.52 0.91
C CYS A 164 -4.67 -2.02 -0.27
N HIS A 165 -5.13 -2.17 -1.52
CA HIS A 165 -4.34 -1.80 -2.70
C HIS A 165 -4.27 -0.30 -2.94
N LEU A 166 -5.22 0.45 -2.38
CA LEU A 166 -5.33 1.90 -2.52
C LEU A 166 -4.69 2.66 -1.35
N ILE A 167 -4.18 1.94 -0.35
CA ILE A 167 -3.45 2.55 0.75
C ILE A 167 -2.14 3.16 0.22
N PRO A 168 -1.79 4.40 0.63
CA PRO A 168 -0.52 5.01 0.27
C PRO A 168 0.69 4.15 0.69
N GLN A 169 1.67 4.01 -0.21
CA GLN A 169 2.83 3.14 0.00
C GLN A 169 3.65 3.53 1.25
N TRP A 170 3.71 4.83 1.57
CA TRP A 170 4.40 5.31 2.75
C TRP A 170 3.77 4.82 4.06
N CYS A 171 2.51 4.37 4.07
CA CYS A 171 1.92 3.77 5.26
C CYS A 171 2.57 2.42 5.62
N TYR A 172 3.23 1.76 4.66
CA TYR A 172 3.95 0.49 4.84
C TYR A 172 5.42 0.69 5.25
N LEU A 173 5.96 1.88 5.00
CA LEU A 173 7.31 2.26 5.41
C LEU A 173 7.20 2.85 6.82
N SER A 174 7.69 2.11 7.82
CA SER A 174 7.79 2.41 9.25
C SER A 174 7.19 3.74 9.77
N LYS A 175 6.32 3.60 10.78
CA LYS A 175 6.13 4.64 11.80
C LYS A 175 7.28 4.68 12.80
#